data_AF-A0A6N7D1D9-F1
#
_entry.id   AF-A0A6N7D1D9-F1
#
_cell.length_a   1.000
_cell.length_b   1.000
_cell.length_c   1.000
_cell.angle_alpha   90.00
_cell.angle_beta   90.00
_cell.angle_gamma   90.00
#
_symmetry.space_group_name_H-M   'P 1'
#
loop_
_entity.id
_entity.type
_entity.pdbx_description
1 polymer ?
#
loop_
_entity_poly.entity_id
_entity_poly.type
_entity_poly.pdbx_seq_one_letter_code
_entity_poly.pdbx_strand_id
1 'polypeptide(L)' 'MAERAIAATEIAAQVHLSRTPFIYRKAAHNDGLRRELVVPFGASAYVLLYEIAGPAKVVVLAVRHQLEQDYH' A
#
# COMPACT_ATOMS: atom_id res chain seq x y z
N MET A 1 -8.19 -6.61 -17.03
CA MET A 1 -8.52 -6.44 -15.60
C MET A 1 -7.27 -6.14 -14.79
N ALA A 2 -6.19 -6.92 -14.94
CA ALA A 2 -4.90 -6.67 -14.27
C ALA A 2 -4.34 -5.25 -14.51
N GLU A 3 -4.35 -4.76 -15.75
CA GLU A 3 -3.86 -3.40 -16.07
C GLU A 3 -4.63 -2.29 -15.33
N ARG A 4 -5.94 -2.46 -15.14
CA ARG A 4 -6.76 -1.50 -14.39
C ARG A 4 -6.46 -1.54 -12.89
N ALA A 5 -6.17 -2.71 -12.35
CA ALA A 5 -5.75 -2.86 -10.96
C ALA A 5 -4.39 -2.20 -10.72
N ILE A 6 -3.43 -2.41 -11.62
CA ILE A 6 -2.12 -1.76 -11.57
C ILE A 6 -2.29 -0.23 -11.56
N ALA A 7 -3.02 0.32 -12.54
CA ALA A 7 -3.28 1.75 -12.62
C ALA A 7 -3.96 2.29 -11.35
N ALA A 8 -4.94 1.57 -10.79
CA ALA A 8 -5.59 1.97 -9.54
C ALA A 8 -4.61 2.02 -8.37
N THR A 9 -3.70 1.04 -8.25
CA THR A 9 -2.68 1.03 -7.19
C THR A 9 -1.64 2.14 -7.38
N GLU A 10 -1.24 2.45 -8.62
CA GLU A 10 -0.29 3.54 -8.90
C GLU A 10 -0.90 4.91 -8.60
N ILE A 11 -2.15 5.14 -9.00
CA ILE A 11 -2.86 6.38 -8.69
C ILE A 11 -3.02 6.55 -7.18
N ALA A 12 -3.44 5.48 -6.48
CA ALA A 12 -3.57 5.50 -5.04
C ALA A 12 -2.22 5.79 -4.36
N ALA A 13 -1.14 5.14 -4.79
CA ALA A 13 0.20 5.40 -4.26
C ALA A 13 0.58 6.88 -4.42
N GLN A 14 0.40 7.46 -5.60
CA GLN A 14 0.75 8.85 -5.85
C GLN A 14 -0.07 9.84 -5.03
N VAL A 15 -1.39 9.67 -4.97
CA VAL A 15 -2.29 10.58 -4.25
C VAL A 15 -2.06 10.53 -2.74
N HIS A 16 -1.90 9.32 -2.20
CA HIS A 16 -1.89 9.09 -0.77
C HIS A 16 -0.49 9.21 -0.16
N LEU A 17 0.52 8.59 -0.78
CA LEU A 17 1.87 8.50 -0.19
C LEU A 17 2.66 9.81 -0.34
N SER A 18 2.31 10.65 -1.31
CA SER A 18 2.96 11.97 -1.49
C SER A 18 2.51 13.01 -0.47
N ARG A 19 1.38 12.79 0.22
CA ARG A 19 0.75 13.81 1.09
C ARG A 19 0.73 13.37 2.54
N THR A 20 0.27 12.15 2.81
CA THR A 20 0.00 11.68 4.17
C THR A 20 0.50 10.25 4.43
N PRO A 21 1.75 9.90 4.10
CA PRO A 21 2.23 8.51 4.19
C PRO A 21 2.26 7.97 5.64
N PHE A 22 2.21 8.82 6.66
CA PHE A 22 2.27 8.42 8.07
C PHE A 22 0.91 8.07 8.69
N ILE A 23 -0.22 8.21 7.99
CA ILE A 23 -1.55 7.99 8.59
C ILE A 23 -2.04 6.54 8.47
N TYR A 24 -1.45 5.76 7.58
CA TYR A 24 -1.92 4.40 7.29
C TYR A 24 -1.46 3.37 8.31
N ARG A 25 -2.10 2.20 8.34
CA ARG A 25 -1.86 1.13 9.32
C ARG A 25 -0.38 0.74 9.32
N LYS A 26 0.22 0.58 10.51
CA LYS A 26 1.57 0.01 10.66
C LYS A 26 1.55 -1.49 10.35
N ALA A 27 2.55 -1.96 9.61
CA ALA A 27 2.71 -3.40 9.38
C ALA A 27 3.15 -4.10 10.68
N ALA A 28 2.58 -5.28 10.95
CA ALA A 28 2.70 -5.95 12.26
C ALA A 28 4.12 -6.39 12.65
N HIS A 29 5.06 -6.53 11.69
CA HIS A 29 6.33 -7.22 11.91
C HIS A 29 7.58 -6.44 11.45
N ASN A 30 7.58 -5.10 11.54
CA ASN A 30 8.76 -4.33 11.12
C ASN A 30 9.06 -3.07 11.93
N ASP A 31 10.31 -2.60 11.77
CA ASP A 31 10.78 -1.24 12.03
C ASP A 31 9.69 -0.21 11.69
N GLY A 32 9.40 0.70 12.63
CA GLY A 32 8.11 1.39 12.82
C GLY A 32 7.63 2.32 11.69
N LEU A 33 8.30 2.30 10.54
CA LEU A 33 8.03 3.09 9.35
C LEU A 33 7.39 2.29 8.19
N ARG A 34 7.23 0.97 8.32
CA ARG A 34 6.44 0.17 7.35
C ARG A 34 4.96 0.23 7.60
N ARG A 35 4.20 0.37 6.51
CA ARG A 35 2.76 0.63 6.53
C ARG A 35 2.04 -0.01 5.37
N GLU A 36 0.74 -0.16 5.54
CA GLU A 36 -0.17 -0.80 4.60
C GLU A 36 -1.27 0.16 4.17
N LEU A 37 -1.38 0.40 2.87
CA LEU A 37 -2.47 1.14 2.24
C LEU A 37 -3.41 0.15 1.54
N VAL A 38 -4.66 0.10 1.97
CA VAL A 38 -5.72 -0.66 1.30
C VAL A 38 -6.31 0.19 0.17
N VAL A 39 -6.31 -0.35 -1.05
CA VAL A 39 -6.84 0.26 -2.26
C VAL A 39 -8.04 -0.56 -2.73
N PRO A 40 -9.27 -0.04 -2.54
CA PRO A 40 -10.47 -0.70 -3.04
C PRO A 40 -10.45 -0.86 -4.56
N PHE A 41 -10.83 -2.03 -5.08
CA PHE A 41 -10.93 -2.28 -6.50
C PHE A 41 -12.02 -3.32 -6.80
N GLY A 42 -13.18 -2.84 -7.28
CA GLY A 42 -14.33 -3.70 -7.56
C GLY A 42 -14.86 -4.37 -6.29
N ALA A 43 -15.01 -5.69 -6.31
CA ALA A 43 -15.47 -6.50 -5.16
C ALA A 43 -14.33 -6.95 -4.23
N SER A 44 -13.11 -6.45 -4.44
CA SER A 44 -11.95 -6.82 -3.63
C SER A 44 -11.06 -5.58 -3.39
N ALA A 45 -9.88 -5.79 -2.83
CA ALA A 45 -8.92 -4.72 -2.59
C ALA A 45 -7.49 -5.21 -2.79
N TYR A 46 -6.60 -4.27 -3.07
CA TYR A 46 -5.17 -4.47 -3.05
C TYR A 46 -4.57 -3.83 -1.81
N VAL A 47 -3.50 -4.40 -1.30
CA VAL A 47 -2.71 -3.86 -0.19
C VAL A 47 -1.35 -3.46 -0.73
N LEU A 48 -1.02 -2.17 -0.62
CA LEU A 48 0.32 -1.67 -0.87
C LEU A 48 1.07 -1.70 0.46
N LEU A 49 2.06 -2.59 0.55
CA LEU A 49 3.05 -2.55 1.62
C LEU A 49 4.13 -1.56 1.19
N TYR A 50 4.38 -0.53 2.01
CA TYR A 50 5.38 0.48 1.72
C TYR A 50 6.16 0.88 2.98
N GLU A 51 7.30 1.53 2.77
CA GLU A 51 8.18 2.03 3.82
C GLU A 51 8.49 3.51 3.59
N ILE A 52 8.51 4.29 4.68
CA ILE A 52 8.95 5.67 4.65
C ILE A 52 10.47 5.68 4.79
N ALA A 53 11.16 5.68 3.65
CA ALA A 53 12.62 5.55 3.56
C ALA A 53 13.37 6.88 3.82
N GLY A 54 12.66 7.98 4.04
CA GLY A 54 13.24 9.28 4.34
C GLY A 54 12.20 10.41 4.36
N PRO A 55 12.61 11.65 4.62
CA PRO A 55 11.70 12.79 4.82
C PRO A 55 10.82 13.12 3.59
N ALA A 56 11.27 12.79 2.39
CA ALA A 56 10.52 12.98 1.14
C ALA A 56 10.54 11.73 0.25
N LYS A 57 10.81 10.55 0.83
CA LYS A 57 10.96 9.31 0.07
C LYS A 57 10.10 8.22 0.68
N VAL A 58 9.21 7.67 -0.14
CA VAL A 58 8.41 6.48 0.17
C VAL A 58 8.72 5.42 -0.87
N VAL A 59 8.88 4.17 -0.43
CA VAL A 59 9.16 3.03 -1.30
C VAL A 59 8.04 2.01 -1.14
N VAL A 60 7.36 1.68 -2.24
CA VAL A 60 6.41 0.56 -2.27
C VAL A 60 7.20 -0.73 -2.38
N LEU A 61 7.05 -1.59 -1.38
CA LEU A 61 7.78 -2.85 -1.24
C LEU A 61 7.05 -4.02 -1.91
N ALA A 62 5.71 -4.01 -1.84
CA ALA A 62 4.87 -5.03 -2.46
C ALA A 62 3.46 -4.50 -2.71
N VAL A 63 2.81 -5.08 -3.72
CA VAL A 63 1.38 -4.94 -3.98
C VAL A 63 0.77 -6.34 -3.92
N ARG A 64 -0.24 -6.54 -3.07
CA ARG A 64 -0.86 -7.86 -2.83
C ARG A 64 -2.36 -7.78 -2.94
N HIS A 65 -3.03 -8.86 -3.35
CA HIS A 65 -4.49 -8.91 -3.25
C HIS A 65 -4.90 -9.20 -1.80
N GLN A 66 -5.96 -8.56 -1.31
CA GLN A 66 -6.36 -8.69 0.10
C GLN A 66 -6.75 -10.13 0.48
N LEU A 67 -7.33 -10.91 -0.43
CA LEU A 67 -7.69 -12.31 -0.18
C LEU A 67 -6.46 -13.24 -0.09
N GLU A 68 -5.30 -12.82 -0.62
CA GLU A 68 -4.02 -13.53 -0.44
C GLU A 68 -3.34 -13.17 0.89
N GLN A 69 -3.93 -12.27 1.70
CA GLN A 69 -3.47 -11.95 3.06
C GLN A 69 -4.25 -12.70 4.15
N ASP A 70 -5.17 -13.60 3.80
CA ASP A 70 -5.79 -14.52 4.76
C ASP A 70 -4.79 -15.64 5.12
N TYR A 71 -3.70 -15.25 5.78
CA TYR A 71 -2.79 -16.17 6.45
C TYR A 71 -2.02 -15.37 7.51
N HIS A 72 -2.56 -15.29 8.72
CA HIS A 72 -1.80 -15.10 9.95
C HIS A 72 -2.65 -15.44 11.16
#